data_AF-A0A210Q593-F1
#
_entry.id   AF-A0A210Q593-F1
#
_cell.length_a   1.000
_cell.length_b   1.000
_cell.length_c   1.000
_cell.angle_alpha   90.00
_cell.angle_beta   90.00
_cell.angle_gamma   90.00
#
_symmetry.space_group_name_H-M   'P 1'
#
loop_
_entity.id
_entity.type
_entity.pdbx_description
1 polymer ?
#
loop_
_entity_poly.entity_id
_entity_poly.type
_entity_poly.pdbx_seq_one_letter_code
_entity_poly.pdbx_strand_id
1 'polypeptide(L)'
;MVPPPQDADHKGNDIADPETVNSCEKAPKNVPSKLWERFKVLEKKTDDMTRRSTEKRTKYMQKSLMKKVQEEITLPEDRDILRQHDVKFGPPVNNDTDQVNRKRKSNTSIDPSTQEGPSSASGSSWENIKPYLTAEDHLERPDKDFYKPKSGLEGQITSAIKQGEFSKAEELSDQLSTRELGSKVSKAFDAHRFVEKRKEQEDFKKSKKKKSLHWGRNKDGKRKATCDDATRRHNLLLQTR
;
A
#
# COMPACT_ATOMS: atom_id res chain seq x y z
N MET A 1 43.74 57.09 -15.12
CA MET A 1 42.57 56.92 -16.01
C MET A 1 42.84 55.74 -16.91
N VAL A 2 42.29 54.57 -16.58
CA VAL A 2 42.42 53.33 -17.35
C VAL A 2 40.99 52.94 -17.74
N PRO A 3 40.67 52.79 -19.04
CA PRO A 3 39.32 52.45 -19.46
C PRO A 3 38.98 50.99 -19.05
N PRO A 4 37.73 50.73 -18.64
CA PRO A 4 37.29 49.38 -18.29
C PRO A 4 37.15 48.47 -19.53
N PRO A 5 37.40 47.16 -19.40
CA PRO A 5 37.28 46.21 -20.51
C PRO A 5 35.83 46.00 -20.95
N GLN A 6 35.65 45.86 -22.26
CA GLN A 6 34.38 45.73 -22.96
C GLN A 6 33.71 44.37 -22.70
N ASP A 7 32.40 44.41 -22.46
CA ASP A 7 31.52 43.24 -22.40
C ASP A 7 31.50 42.53 -23.77
N ALA A 8 31.98 41.29 -23.79
CA ALA A 8 31.90 40.42 -24.95
C ALA A 8 30.65 39.54 -24.83
N ASP A 9 29.55 39.99 -25.43
CA ASP A 9 28.38 39.19 -25.75
C ASP A 9 28.75 38.07 -26.73
N HIS A 10 29.12 36.90 -26.22
CA HIS A 10 29.15 35.68 -27.01
C HIS A 10 27.78 34.99 -26.92
N LYS A 11 26.96 35.27 -27.93
CA LYS A 11 25.83 34.44 -28.35
C LYS A 11 26.32 33.02 -28.68
N GLY A 12 26.30 32.13 -27.69
CA GLY A 12 26.37 30.69 -27.89
C GLY A 12 24.97 30.15 -28.18
N ASN A 13 24.45 30.45 -29.37
CA ASN A 13 23.26 29.80 -29.89
C ASN A 13 23.75 28.47 -30.49
N ASP A 14 23.91 27.44 -29.66
CA ASP A 14 24.09 26.07 -30.13
C ASP A 14 22.77 25.63 -30.77
N ILE A 15 22.63 26.00 -32.04
CA ILE A 15 21.68 25.41 -32.98
C ILE A 15 22.09 23.94 -33.05
N ALA A 16 21.47 23.13 -32.21
CA ALA A 16 21.43 21.69 -32.42
C ALA A 16 20.81 21.48 -33.80
N ASP A 17 21.63 21.00 -34.74
CA ASP A 17 21.19 20.54 -36.05
C ASP A 17 19.92 19.67 -35.88
N PRO A 18 18.76 20.07 -36.43
CA PRO A 18 17.51 19.33 -36.29
C PRO A 18 17.50 18.01 -37.08
N GLU A 19 18.59 17.63 -37.74
CA GLU A 19 18.64 16.42 -38.58
C GLU A 19 19.04 15.13 -37.83
N THR A 20 19.47 15.22 -36.56
CA THR A 20 19.88 14.01 -35.80
C THR A 20 18.73 13.28 -35.09
N VAL A 21 17.49 13.80 -35.15
CA VAL A 21 16.31 13.12 -34.60
C VAL A 21 15.59 12.21 -35.60
N ASN A 22 15.98 12.23 -36.89
CA ASN A 22 15.26 11.52 -37.95
C ASN A 22 15.90 10.19 -38.40
N SER A 23 16.86 9.67 -37.64
CA SER A 23 17.57 8.42 -37.97
C SER A 23 16.91 7.15 -37.40
N CYS A 24 15.82 7.28 -36.62
CA CYS A 24 15.22 6.14 -35.90
C CYS A 24 14.01 5.48 -36.61
N GLU A 25 13.52 6.07 -37.71
CA GLU A 25 12.29 5.60 -38.36
C GLU A 25 12.53 4.66 -39.55
N LYS A 26 13.73 4.66 -40.15
CA LYS A 26 14.01 3.88 -41.36
C LYS A 26 14.48 2.47 -41.03
N ALA A 27 13.90 1.48 -41.72
CA ALA A 27 14.30 0.08 -41.59
C ALA A 27 15.78 -0.09 -41.94
N PRO A 28 16.60 -0.73 -41.09
CA PRO A 28 17.99 -1.01 -41.40
C PRO A 28 18.11 -1.93 -42.61
N LYS A 29 19.05 -1.63 -43.50
CA LYS A 29 19.18 -2.23 -44.85
C LYS A 29 19.28 -3.76 -44.88
N ASN A 30 19.67 -4.38 -43.77
CA ASN A 30 19.93 -5.82 -43.66
C ASN A 30 18.87 -6.57 -42.82
N VAL A 31 17.77 -5.92 -42.43
CA VAL A 31 16.70 -6.55 -41.64
C VAL A 31 15.45 -6.70 -42.49
N PRO A 32 14.87 -7.92 -42.59
CA PRO A 32 13.59 -8.12 -43.26
C PRO A 32 12.49 -7.22 -42.68
N SER A 33 11.69 -6.58 -43.53
CA SER A 33 10.66 -5.60 -43.11
C SER A 33 9.73 -6.15 -42.02
N LYS A 34 9.35 -7.43 -42.13
CA LYS A 34 8.52 -8.13 -41.14
C LYS A 34 9.14 -8.20 -39.75
N LEU A 35 10.46 -8.32 -39.64
CA LEU A 35 11.17 -8.31 -38.35
C LEU A 35 11.28 -6.89 -37.80
N TRP A 36 11.45 -5.89 -38.67
CA TRP A 36 11.49 -4.49 -38.29
C TRP A 36 10.14 -3.99 -37.75
N GLU A 37 9.03 -4.37 -38.38
CA GLU A 37 7.67 -4.07 -37.89
C GLU A 37 7.43 -4.69 -36.51
N ARG A 38 7.84 -5.94 -36.30
CA ARG A 38 7.74 -6.60 -34.98
C ARG A 38 8.58 -5.89 -33.93
N PHE A 39 9.76 -5.40 -34.28
CA PHE A 39 10.61 -4.62 -33.40
C PHE A 39 9.93 -3.30 -32.99
N LYS A 40 9.34 -2.55 -33.94
CA LYS A 40 8.59 -1.33 -33.64
C LYS A 40 7.36 -1.55 -32.77
N VAL A 41 6.66 -2.67 -32.95
CA VAL A 41 5.55 -3.07 -32.07
C VAL A 41 6.04 -3.34 -30.64
N LEU A 42 7.20 -3.99 -30.48
CA LEU A 42 7.80 -4.26 -29.17
C LEU A 42 8.32 -2.99 -28.48
N GLU A 43 8.95 -2.09 -29.23
CA GLU A 43 9.37 -0.76 -28.77
C GLU A 43 8.17 0.01 -28.22
N LYS A 44 7.11 0.16 -29.03
CA LYS A 44 5.86 0.81 -28.62
C LYS A 44 5.25 0.20 -27.35
N LYS A 45 5.22 -1.14 -27.25
CA LYS A 45 4.67 -1.84 -26.07
C LYS A 45 5.49 -1.58 -24.81
N THR A 46 6.81 -1.47 -24.95
CA THR A 46 7.73 -1.18 -23.84
C THR A 46 7.59 0.27 -23.38
N ASP A 47 7.48 1.20 -24.33
CA ASP A 47 7.23 2.61 -24.05
C ASP A 47 5.88 2.82 -23.38
N ASP A 48 4.82 2.19 -23.88
CA ASP A 48 3.49 2.25 -23.27
C ASP A 48 3.47 1.64 -21.86
N MET A 49 4.22 0.57 -21.61
CA MET A 49 4.36 -0.02 -20.27
C MET A 49 5.08 0.94 -19.32
N THR A 50 6.19 1.52 -19.77
CA THR A 50 7.00 2.47 -19.00
C THR A 50 6.20 3.73 -18.71
N ARG A 51 5.50 4.28 -19.72
CA ARG A 51 4.62 5.44 -19.61
C ARG A 51 3.46 5.20 -18.65
N ARG A 52 2.77 4.06 -18.76
CA ARG A 52 1.69 3.70 -17.81
C ARG A 52 2.19 3.57 -16.38
N SER A 53 3.40 3.05 -16.18
CA SER A 53 4.01 2.92 -14.86
C SER A 53 4.35 4.27 -14.26
N THR A 54 4.99 5.16 -15.04
CA THR A 54 5.36 6.51 -14.59
C THR A 54 4.13 7.38 -14.35
N GLU A 55 3.14 7.35 -15.25
CA GLU A 55 1.86 8.05 -15.07
C GLU A 55 1.14 7.61 -13.79
N LYS A 56 1.07 6.30 -13.51
CA LYS A 56 0.47 5.80 -12.27
C LYS A 56 1.22 6.28 -11.04
N ARG A 57 2.56 6.24 -11.08
CA ARG A 57 3.41 6.72 -9.98
C ARG A 57 3.20 8.22 -9.74
N THR A 58 3.17 9.03 -10.80
CA THR A 58 2.93 10.47 -10.73
C THR A 58 1.53 10.78 -10.18
N LYS A 59 0.49 10.11 -10.67
CA LYS A 59 -0.88 10.26 -10.16
C LYS A 59 -1.00 9.88 -8.69
N TYR A 60 -0.36 8.78 -8.28
CA TYR A 60 -0.34 8.35 -6.89
C TYR A 60 0.34 9.38 -5.99
N MET A 61 1.49 9.90 -6.42
CA MET A 61 2.18 10.97 -5.70
C MET A 61 1.35 12.24 -5.60
N GLN A 62 0.75 12.71 -6.70
CA GLN A 62 -0.14 13.87 -6.70
C GLN A 62 -1.32 13.66 -5.75
N LYS A 63 -1.98 12.49 -5.80
CA LYS A 63 -3.09 12.16 -4.89
C LYS A 63 -2.66 12.13 -3.44
N SER A 64 -1.48 11.55 -3.14
CA SER A 64 -0.95 11.50 -1.78
C SER A 64 -0.58 12.89 -1.26
N LEU A 65 0.00 13.75 -2.10
CA LEU A 65 0.33 15.13 -1.73
C LEU A 65 -0.94 15.95 -1.53
N MET A 66 -1.92 15.85 -2.44
CA MET A 66 -3.22 16.53 -2.30
C MET A 66 -3.97 16.09 -1.04
N LYS A 67 -3.91 14.80 -0.69
CA LYS A 67 -4.50 14.28 0.55
C LYS A 67 -3.82 14.87 1.80
N LYS A 68 -2.48 14.93 1.83
CA LYS A 68 -1.74 15.55 2.95
C LYS A 68 -2.03 17.04 3.06
N VAL A 69 -2.01 17.76 1.94
CA VAL A 69 -2.37 19.18 1.89
C VAL A 69 -3.79 19.38 2.41
N GLN A 70 -4.74 18.50 2.06
CA GLN A 70 -6.11 18.57 2.57
C GLN A 70 -6.23 18.26 4.07
N GLU A 71 -5.41 17.33 4.60
CA GLU A 71 -5.37 17.01 6.03
C GLU A 71 -4.74 18.14 6.85
N GLU A 72 -3.71 18.81 6.32
CA GLU A 72 -3.02 19.94 6.96
C GLU A 72 -3.81 21.26 6.87
N ILE A 73 -4.62 21.45 5.82
CA ILE A 73 -5.59 22.56 5.74
C ILE A 73 -6.83 22.18 6.58
N THR A 74 -6.65 22.13 7.90
CA THR A 74 -7.70 21.78 8.87
C THR A 74 -8.36 23.01 9.51
N LEU A 75 -7.81 24.21 9.30
CA LEU A 75 -8.41 25.46 9.78
C LEU A 75 -9.50 25.93 8.80
N PRO A 76 -10.72 26.25 9.28
CA PRO A 76 -11.85 26.65 8.43
C PRO A 76 -11.57 27.94 7.63
N GLU A 77 -10.75 28.85 8.16
CA GLU A 77 -10.38 30.12 7.53
C GLU A 77 -9.54 29.93 6.25
N ASP A 78 -8.59 28.99 6.26
CA ASP A 78 -7.73 28.70 5.10
C ASP A 78 -8.54 28.13 3.92
N ARG A 79 -9.59 27.35 4.20
CA ARG A 79 -10.48 26.79 3.17
C ARG A 79 -11.31 27.86 2.47
N ASP A 80 -11.68 28.92 3.18
CA ASP A 80 -12.46 30.04 2.63
C ASP A 80 -11.60 30.98 1.79
N ILE A 81 -10.35 31.23 2.19
CA ILE A 81 -9.37 31.98 1.39
C ILE A 81 -9.08 31.25 0.07
N LEU A 82 -8.90 29.92 0.11
CA LEU A 82 -8.69 29.10 -1.10
C LEU A 82 -9.89 29.06 -2.05
N ARG A 83 -11.12 29.14 -1.50
CA ARG A 83 -12.36 29.25 -2.30
C ARG A 83 -12.47 30.60 -3.01
N GLN A 84 -12.04 31.69 -2.38
CA GLN A 84 -12.05 33.03 -2.97
C GLN A 84 -11.10 33.17 -4.17
N HIS A 85 -10.07 32.31 -4.26
CA HIS A 85 -9.09 32.27 -5.35
C HIS A 85 -9.32 31.12 -6.37
N ASP A 86 -10.53 30.56 -6.45
CA ASP A 86 -10.97 29.55 -7.44
C ASP A 86 -10.19 28.20 -7.42
N VAL A 87 -9.57 27.83 -6.29
CA VAL A 87 -8.90 26.53 -6.14
C VAL A 87 -9.91 25.48 -5.61
N LYS A 88 -10.52 24.69 -6.52
CA LYS A 88 -11.55 23.70 -6.17
C LYS A 88 -10.97 22.46 -5.46
N PHE A 89 -11.19 22.35 -4.15
CA PHE A 89 -10.92 21.14 -3.35
C PHE A 89 -12.18 20.30 -3.10
N GLY A 90 -12.27 19.14 -3.77
CA GLY A 90 -13.20 18.05 -3.43
C GLY A 90 -14.70 18.34 -3.68
N PRO A 91 -15.57 17.31 -3.61
CA PRO A 91 -17.00 17.46 -3.90
C PRO A 91 -17.68 18.34 -2.83
N PRO A 92 -18.71 19.12 -3.20
CA PRO A 92 -19.36 20.05 -2.27
C PRO A 92 -20.02 19.29 -1.13
N VAL A 93 -19.79 19.77 0.10
CA VAL A 93 -20.62 19.45 1.25
C VAL A 93 -21.92 20.24 1.06
N ASN A 94 -22.94 19.58 0.52
CA ASN A 94 -24.30 20.09 0.54
C ASN A 94 -24.93 19.65 1.87
N ASN A 95 -25.21 20.63 2.73
CA ASN A 95 -26.30 20.49 3.69
C ASN A 95 -27.60 20.79 2.93
N ASP A 96 -28.64 20.06 3.30
CA ASP A 96 -30.05 20.16 2.89
C ASP A 96 -30.54 19.26 1.74
N THR A 97 -31.30 18.24 2.20
CA THR A 97 -32.46 17.57 1.61
C THR A 97 -32.40 17.12 0.15
N ASP A 98 -32.28 15.80 -0.04
CA ASP A 98 -33.33 15.05 -0.74
C ASP A 98 -33.28 13.55 -0.44
N GLN A 99 -34.34 13.07 0.20
CA GLN A 99 -34.60 11.65 0.43
C GLN A 99 -35.07 11.01 -0.88
N VAL A 100 -34.26 10.15 -1.49
CA VAL A 100 -34.75 9.19 -2.49
C VAL A 100 -34.43 7.76 -2.04
N ASN A 101 -35.50 7.13 -1.55
CA ASN A 101 -35.70 5.71 -1.26
C ASN A 101 -34.73 4.73 -1.92
N ARG A 102 -33.95 4.00 -1.10
CA ARG A 102 -33.66 2.58 -1.31
C ARG A 102 -33.91 1.81 -0.03
N LYS A 103 -35.19 1.50 0.17
CA LYS A 103 -35.69 0.61 1.22
C LYS A 103 -35.20 -0.82 0.91
N ARG A 104 -34.24 -1.31 1.69
CA ARG A 104 -34.10 -2.76 1.96
C ARG A 104 -34.33 -2.95 3.46
N LYS A 105 -35.42 -3.66 3.74
CA LYS A 105 -36.00 -3.96 5.05
C LYS A 105 -35.25 -5.14 5.68
N SER A 106 -35.21 -5.12 7.02
CA SER A 106 -34.92 -6.20 7.99
C SER A 106 -33.48 -6.74 8.07
N ASN A 107 -32.90 -7.05 9.24
CA ASN A 107 -33.52 -7.36 10.53
C ASN A 107 -32.61 -7.09 11.75
N THR A 108 -33.30 -6.73 12.84
CA THR A 108 -33.10 -7.13 14.23
C THR A 108 -31.81 -6.72 14.95
N SER A 109 -31.97 -5.68 15.76
CA SER A 109 -31.16 -5.38 16.94
C SER A 109 -31.12 -6.57 17.90
N ILE A 110 -29.92 -7.02 18.22
CA ILE A 110 -29.65 -7.79 19.44
C ILE A 110 -28.82 -6.87 20.32
N ASP A 111 -29.42 -6.49 21.43
CA ASP A 111 -28.82 -5.73 22.52
C ASP A 111 -27.95 -6.68 23.37
N PRO A 112 -26.64 -6.45 23.52
CA PRO A 112 -25.85 -7.11 24.53
C PRO A 112 -25.73 -6.19 25.76
N SER A 113 -26.80 -6.15 26.55
CA SER A 113 -26.67 -5.81 27.96
C SER A 113 -26.13 -7.04 28.69
N THR A 114 -24.88 -6.99 29.15
CA THR A 114 -24.47 -7.36 30.53
C THR A 114 -22.94 -7.48 30.66
N GLN A 115 -22.42 -6.62 31.54
CA GLN A 115 -21.15 -6.65 32.27
C GLN A 115 -19.88 -6.01 31.68
N GLU A 116 -19.80 -4.70 31.99
CA GLU A 116 -18.61 -3.86 32.13
C GLU A 116 -17.57 -4.42 33.12
N GLY A 117 -16.29 -4.33 32.75
CA GLY A 117 -15.10 -4.51 33.60
C GLY A 117 -13.87 -3.86 32.92
N PRO A 118 -12.92 -3.25 33.67
CA PRO A 118 -12.21 -2.06 33.22
C PRO A 118 -10.98 -2.38 32.38
N SER A 119 -10.86 -1.79 31.18
CA SER A 119 -9.56 -1.71 30.48
C SER A 119 -9.53 -0.60 29.43
N SER A 120 -9.29 0.62 29.90
CA SER A 120 -9.08 1.84 29.09
C SER A 120 -7.90 1.74 28.10
N ALA A 121 -7.04 0.71 28.19
CA ALA A 121 -5.93 0.47 27.24
C ALA A 121 -6.22 -0.62 26.19
N SER A 122 -7.25 -1.45 26.38
CA SER A 122 -7.55 -2.58 25.48
C SER A 122 -8.19 -2.18 24.15
N GLY A 123 -8.80 -0.99 24.08
CA GLY A 123 -9.51 -0.52 22.89
C GLY A 123 -8.62 -0.47 21.64
N SER A 124 -7.40 0.06 21.77
CA SER A 124 -6.44 0.15 20.67
C SER A 124 -5.92 -1.22 20.21
N SER A 125 -5.68 -2.14 21.16
CA SER A 125 -5.29 -3.51 20.82
C SER A 125 -6.38 -4.22 20.02
N TRP A 126 -7.65 -4.00 20.38
CA TRP A 126 -8.78 -4.67 19.74
C TRP A 126 -9.05 -4.15 18.33
N GLU A 127 -8.91 -2.84 18.09
CA GLU A 127 -9.03 -2.25 16.75
C GLU A 127 -8.05 -2.86 15.73
N ASN A 128 -6.82 -3.17 16.16
CA ASN A 128 -5.82 -3.79 15.29
C ASN A 128 -6.15 -5.26 14.95
N ILE A 129 -6.93 -5.95 15.78
CA ILE A 129 -7.24 -7.39 15.65
C ILE A 129 -8.54 -7.62 14.87
N LYS A 130 -9.51 -6.70 14.97
CA LYS A 130 -10.81 -6.77 14.25
C LYS A 130 -10.69 -7.18 12.76
N PRO A 131 -9.74 -6.67 11.96
CA PRO A 131 -9.60 -7.06 10.55
C PRO A 131 -9.28 -8.55 10.33
N TYR A 132 -8.70 -9.21 11.32
CA TYR A 132 -8.25 -10.61 11.24
C TYR A 132 -9.34 -11.61 11.66
N LEU A 133 -10.40 -11.17 12.36
CA LEU A 133 -11.52 -12.04 12.75
C LEU A 133 -12.32 -12.55 11.54
N THR A 134 -12.49 -11.72 10.50
CA THR A 134 -13.29 -12.04 9.30
C THR A 134 -12.42 -12.57 8.14
N ALA A 135 -11.11 -12.70 8.35
CA ALA A 135 -10.16 -13.05 7.29
C ALA A 135 -10.25 -14.51 6.85
N GLU A 136 -10.75 -15.41 7.70
CA GLU A 136 -10.83 -16.85 7.42
C GLU A 136 -12.15 -17.27 6.75
N ASP A 137 -13.24 -16.56 7.00
CA ASP A 137 -14.60 -16.96 6.57
C ASP A 137 -14.77 -16.99 5.03
N HIS A 138 -13.91 -16.29 4.29
CA HIS A 138 -13.95 -16.24 2.81
C HIS A 138 -12.96 -17.20 2.14
N LEU A 139 -12.07 -17.85 2.90
CA LEU A 139 -11.13 -18.84 2.39
C LEU A 139 -11.74 -20.24 2.41
N GLU A 140 -12.62 -20.52 3.36
CA GLU A 140 -13.38 -21.77 3.41
C GLU A 140 -14.60 -21.66 2.46
N ARG A 141 -14.37 -21.77 1.15
CA ARG A 141 -15.45 -22.25 0.28
C ARG A 141 -15.71 -23.69 0.70
N PRO A 142 -16.90 -24.06 1.18
CA PRO A 142 -17.16 -25.45 1.48
C PRO A 142 -17.03 -26.22 0.18
N ASP A 143 -16.02 -27.07 0.06
CA ASP A 143 -16.04 -28.13 -0.94
C ASP A 143 -17.36 -28.87 -0.70
N LYS A 144 -18.22 -28.91 -1.72
CA LYS A 144 -19.64 -29.30 -1.61
C LYS A 144 -19.86 -30.68 -0.97
N ASP A 145 -18.80 -31.47 -0.82
CA ASP A 145 -18.84 -32.87 -0.43
C ASP A 145 -18.23 -33.13 0.96
N PHE A 146 -17.73 -32.11 1.66
CA PHE A 146 -17.11 -32.28 2.99
C PHE A 146 -17.82 -31.46 4.07
N TYR A 147 -18.92 -32.01 4.59
CA TYR A 147 -19.41 -31.55 5.88
C TYR A 147 -18.40 -31.98 6.95
N LYS A 148 -17.83 -31.00 7.67
CA LYS A 148 -17.02 -31.29 8.86
C LYS A 148 -17.88 -32.16 9.80
N PRO A 149 -17.36 -33.28 10.33
CA PRO A 149 -18.10 -34.09 11.28
C PRO A 149 -18.60 -33.22 12.43
N LYS A 150 -19.85 -33.43 12.84
CA LYS A 150 -20.48 -32.62 13.87
C LYS A 150 -19.64 -32.61 15.15
N SER A 151 -19.44 -31.44 15.73
CA SER A 151 -18.78 -31.28 17.03
C SER A 151 -19.61 -31.98 18.12
N GLY A 152 -18.96 -32.48 19.18
CA GLY A 152 -19.65 -33.16 20.28
C GLY A 152 -20.83 -32.36 20.87
N LEU A 153 -20.66 -31.04 21.03
CA LEU A 153 -21.72 -30.12 21.47
C LEU A 153 -22.89 -30.04 20.47
N GLU A 154 -22.63 -30.03 19.16
CA GLU A 154 -23.69 -30.02 18.13
C GLU A 154 -24.51 -31.32 18.16
N GLY A 155 -23.87 -32.44 18.48
CA GLY A 155 -24.53 -33.72 18.71
C GLY A 155 -25.45 -33.68 19.93
N GLN A 156 -25.01 -33.04 21.02
CA GLN A 156 -25.82 -32.85 22.23
C GLN A 156 -27.00 -31.93 21.97
N ILE A 157 -26.80 -30.81 21.26
CA ILE A 157 -27.89 -29.91 20.81
C ILE A 157 -28.93 -30.70 20.01
N THR A 158 -28.47 -31.50 19.03
CA THR A 158 -29.37 -32.33 18.21
C THR A 158 -30.15 -33.35 19.07
N SER A 159 -29.52 -33.91 20.10
CA SER A 159 -30.14 -34.89 21.00
C SER A 159 -31.19 -34.24 21.91
N ALA A 160 -30.89 -33.06 22.47
CA ALA A 160 -31.82 -32.29 23.29
C ALA A 160 -33.06 -31.86 22.49
N ILE A 161 -32.88 -31.44 21.23
CA ILE A 161 -34.00 -31.11 20.32
C ILE A 161 -34.87 -32.35 20.07
N LYS A 162 -34.26 -33.52 19.84
CA LYS A 162 -35.01 -34.78 19.64
C LYS A 162 -35.81 -35.18 20.88
N GLN A 163 -35.28 -34.90 22.07
CA GLN A 163 -35.93 -35.19 23.35
C GLN A 163 -36.95 -34.10 23.76
N GLY A 164 -36.98 -32.96 23.07
CA GLY A 164 -37.87 -31.82 23.37
C GLY A 164 -37.38 -30.91 24.50
N GLU A 165 -36.13 -31.05 24.94
CA GLU A 165 -35.52 -30.24 26.01
C GLU A 165 -34.91 -28.94 25.45
N PHE A 166 -35.76 -27.98 25.08
CA PHE A 166 -35.31 -26.75 24.40
C PHE A 166 -34.40 -25.87 25.25
N SER A 167 -34.66 -25.74 26.56
CA SER A 167 -33.83 -24.90 27.44
C SER A 167 -32.38 -25.40 27.51
N LYS A 168 -32.17 -26.72 27.54
CA LYS A 168 -30.81 -27.28 27.51
C LYS A 168 -30.16 -27.11 26.15
N ALA A 169 -30.92 -27.20 25.06
CA ALA A 169 -30.41 -26.96 23.72
C ALA A 169 -29.93 -25.50 23.54
N GLU A 170 -30.63 -24.53 24.12
CA GLU A 170 -30.27 -23.11 24.13
C GLU A 170 -28.94 -22.88 24.86
N GLU A 171 -28.81 -23.38 26.09
CA GLU A 171 -27.58 -23.27 26.87
C GLU A 171 -26.37 -23.86 26.11
N LEU A 172 -26.54 -25.06 25.53
CA LEU A 172 -25.49 -25.72 24.75
C LEU A 172 -25.13 -24.92 23.48
N SER A 173 -26.09 -24.20 22.88
CA SER A 173 -25.87 -23.33 21.73
C SER A 173 -25.04 -22.10 22.11
N ASP A 174 -25.35 -21.45 23.22
CA ASP A 174 -24.58 -20.30 23.73
C ASP A 174 -23.14 -20.69 24.10
N GLN A 175 -22.99 -21.88 24.72
CA GLN A 175 -21.68 -22.46 25.01
C GLN A 175 -20.88 -22.73 23.72
N LEU A 176 -21.52 -23.32 22.70
CA LEU A 176 -20.89 -23.56 21.40
C LEU A 176 -20.42 -22.24 20.75
N SER A 177 -21.30 -21.24 20.75
CA SER A 177 -21.02 -19.89 20.23
C SER A 177 -19.81 -19.24 20.93
N THR A 178 -19.79 -19.27 22.27
CA THR A 178 -18.70 -18.71 23.07
C THR A 178 -17.36 -19.37 22.77
N ARG A 179 -17.37 -20.70 22.65
CA ARG A 179 -16.18 -21.49 22.32
C ARG A 179 -15.65 -21.19 20.92
N GLU A 180 -16.54 -21.16 19.92
CA GLU A 180 -16.18 -20.87 18.53
C GLU A 180 -15.67 -19.43 18.37
N LEU A 181 -16.29 -18.48 19.05
CA LEU A 181 -15.79 -17.11 19.13
C LEU A 181 -14.39 -17.08 19.74
N GLY A 182 -14.17 -17.75 20.88
CA GLY A 182 -12.86 -17.84 21.52
C GLY A 182 -11.77 -18.38 20.57
N SER A 183 -12.09 -19.42 19.80
CA SER A 183 -11.18 -19.95 18.78
C SER A 183 -10.85 -18.92 17.69
N LYS A 184 -11.84 -18.19 17.18
CA LYS A 184 -11.64 -17.11 16.19
C LYS A 184 -10.76 -16.00 16.74
N VAL A 185 -10.96 -15.61 18.01
CA VAL A 185 -10.14 -14.60 18.67
C VAL A 185 -8.68 -15.05 18.75
N SER A 186 -8.42 -16.27 19.24
CA SER A 186 -7.05 -16.79 19.33
C SER A 186 -6.34 -16.83 17.97
N LYS A 187 -7.02 -17.35 16.94
CA LYS A 187 -6.47 -17.37 15.57
C LYS A 187 -6.19 -15.97 15.03
N ALA A 188 -7.07 -15.00 15.29
CA ALA A 188 -6.86 -13.62 14.86
C ALA A 188 -5.62 -13.00 15.52
N PHE A 189 -5.36 -13.28 16.80
CA PHE A 189 -4.13 -12.87 17.47
C PHE A 189 -2.89 -13.52 16.84
N ASP A 190 -2.95 -14.81 16.54
CA ASP A 190 -1.83 -15.52 15.91
C ASP A 190 -1.55 -14.96 14.50
N ALA A 191 -2.59 -14.68 13.71
CA ALA A 191 -2.49 -14.05 12.42
C ALA A 191 -1.88 -12.63 12.51
N HIS A 192 -2.33 -11.82 13.48
CA HIS A 192 -1.79 -10.49 13.73
C HIS A 192 -0.28 -10.54 14.04
N ARG A 193 0.10 -11.38 15.02
CA ARG A 193 1.51 -11.58 15.42
C ARG A 193 2.36 -12.05 14.24
N PHE A 194 1.82 -12.91 13.37
CA PHE A 194 2.51 -13.37 12.18
C PHE A 194 2.76 -12.24 11.18
N VAL A 195 1.78 -11.37 10.95
CA VAL A 195 1.90 -10.21 10.03
C VAL A 195 2.92 -9.21 10.55
N GLU A 196 2.89 -8.88 11.85
CA GLU A 196 3.89 -8.02 12.47
C GLU A 196 5.30 -8.58 12.31
N LYS A 197 5.49 -9.85 12.67
CA LYS A 197 6.77 -10.55 12.51
C LYS A 197 7.24 -10.58 11.06
N ARG A 198 6.34 -10.77 10.09
CA ARG A 198 6.68 -10.69 8.66
C ARG A 198 7.13 -9.29 8.25
N LYS A 199 6.45 -8.26 8.73
CA LYS A 199 6.78 -6.85 8.43
C LYS A 199 8.17 -6.49 8.96
N GLU A 200 8.47 -6.85 10.21
CA GLU A 200 9.79 -6.66 10.82
C GLU A 200 10.91 -7.34 10.04
N GLN A 201 10.69 -8.60 9.61
CA GLN A 201 11.68 -9.32 8.81
C GLN A 201 11.90 -8.67 7.44
N GLU A 202 10.86 -8.14 6.82
CA GLU A 202 10.99 -7.40 5.57
C GLU A 202 11.75 -6.09 5.76
N ASP A 203 11.48 -5.36 6.83
CA ASP A 203 12.16 -4.09 7.14
C ASP A 203 13.63 -4.32 7.52
N PHE A 204 13.93 -5.40 8.24
CA PHE A 204 15.28 -5.87 8.50
C PHE A 204 16.01 -6.28 7.22
N LYS A 205 15.33 -6.95 6.28
CA LYS A 205 15.89 -7.27 4.96
C LYS A 205 16.11 -5.99 4.14
N LYS A 206 15.21 -5.00 4.22
CA LYS A 206 15.37 -3.69 3.53
C LYS A 206 16.53 -2.88 4.10
N SER A 207 16.73 -2.88 5.42
CA SER A 207 17.87 -2.19 6.05
C SER A 207 19.21 -2.88 5.75
N LYS A 208 19.22 -4.22 5.69
CA LYS A 208 20.40 -5.01 5.29
C LYS A 208 20.76 -4.90 3.82
N LYS A 209 19.78 -4.63 2.95
CA LYS A 209 20.04 -4.32 1.53
C LYS A 209 20.75 -2.96 1.46
N LYS A 210 22.08 -2.97 1.62
CA LYS A 210 22.92 -1.81 1.29
C LYS A 210 22.55 -1.38 -0.13
N LYS A 211 22.32 -0.07 -0.33
CA LYS A 211 22.10 0.50 -1.66
C LYS A 211 23.34 0.18 -2.49
N SER A 212 23.28 -0.86 -3.31
CA SER A 212 24.29 -1.11 -4.33
C SER A 212 24.24 0.07 -5.29
N LEU A 213 25.09 1.06 -5.05
CA LEU A 213 25.35 2.12 -6.01
C LEU A 213 25.81 1.42 -7.29
N HIS A 214 24.99 1.53 -8.33
CA HIS A 214 25.31 1.04 -9.66
C HIS A 214 26.64 1.66 -10.05
N TRP A 215 27.68 0.83 -10.16
CA TRP A 215 29.03 1.25 -10.52
C TRP A 215 28.99 1.81 -11.94
N GLY A 216 28.82 3.14 -12.05
CA GLY A 216 29.25 3.87 -13.22
C GLY A 216 30.76 3.76 -13.29
N ARG A 217 31.27 2.95 -14.22
CA ARG A 217 32.67 2.99 -14.63
C ARG A 217 32.90 4.38 -15.23
N ASN A 218 33.51 5.29 -14.49
CA ASN A 218 33.99 6.53 -15.10
C ASN A 218 35.04 6.17 -16.16
N LYS A 219 35.09 6.95 -17.23
CA LYS A 219 35.91 6.70 -18.43
C LYS A 219 37.41 6.53 -18.14
N ASP A 220 37.86 6.92 -16.94
CA ASP A 220 39.27 6.87 -16.52
C ASP A 220 39.69 5.57 -15.81
N GLY A 221 38.83 4.55 -15.74
CA GLY A 221 39.19 3.21 -15.26
C GLY A 221 39.54 3.07 -13.76
N LYS A 222 39.49 4.14 -12.97
CA LYS A 222 39.82 4.12 -11.53
C LYS A 222 38.60 3.85 -10.67
N ARG A 223 38.65 2.78 -9.86
CA ARG A 223 37.65 2.48 -8.82
C ARG A 223 37.80 3.50 -7.69
N LYS A 224 36.76 4.28 -7.37
CA LYS A 224 36.77 5.10 -6.15
C LYS A 224 36.73 4.19 -4.92
N ALA A 225 37.60 4.48 -3.94
CA ALA A 225 37.57 3.85 -2.63
C ALA A 225 36.19 4.06 -2.00
N THR A 226 35.57 2.96 -1.57
CA THR A 226 34.29 2.99 -0.86
C THR A 226 34.49 3.57 0.54
N CYS A 227 33.46 4.23 1.08
CA CYS A 227 33.50 4.90 2.40
C CYS A 227 33.98 4.01 3.56
N ASP A 228 33.84 2.69 3.46
CA ASP A 228 34.35 1.74 4.45
C ASP A 228 35.89 1.71 4.55
N ASP A 229 36.63 2.09 3.51
CA ASP A 229 38.10 2.00 3.47
C ASP A 229 38.79 3.18 4.18
N ALA A 230 38.13 4.34 4.23
CA ALA A 230 38.64 5.53 4.93
C ALA A 230 38.60 5.36 6.46
N THR A 231 37.52 4.76 6.98
CA THR A 231 37.36 4.49 8.42
C THR A 231 38.36 3.45 8.92
N ARG A 232 38.72 2.46 8.09
CA ARG A 232 39.70 1.43 8.44
C ARG A 232 41.13 1.99 8.50
N ARG A 233 41.50 2.89 7.59
CA ARG A 233 42.80 3.59 7.63
C ARG A 233 42.95 4.53 8.82
N HIS A 234 41.87 5.22 9.21
CA HIS A 234 41.90 6.10 10.38
C HIS A 234 42.10 5.32 11.69
N ASN A 235 41.39 4.19 11.86
CA ASN A 235 41.57 3.34 13.05
C ASN A 235 42.96 2.69 13.13
N LEU A 236 43.53 2.30 11.99
CA LEU A 236 44.89 1.75 11.96
C LEU A 236 45.95 2.79 12.35
N LEU A 237 45.73 4.08 12.00
CA LEU A 237 46.63 5.17 12.39
C LEU A 237 46.59 5.49 13.88
N LEU A 238 45.46 5.21 14.54
CA LEU A 238 45.28 5.44 15.98
C LEU A 238 45.86 4.31 16.85
N GLN A 239 46.14 3.15 16.27
CA GLN A 239 46.75 2.00 16.96
C GLN A 239 48.27 1.96 16.87
N THR A 240 48.88 2.82 16.05
CA THR A 240 50.34 2.93 15.87
C THR A 240 50.95 4.13 16.63
N ARG A 241 50.30 4.61 17.69
CA ARG A 241 50.79 5.73 18.50
C ARG A 241 50.92 5.34 19.97
#